data_AF-A0A8H7F746-F1
#
_entry.id   AF-A0A8H7F746-F1
#
_cell.length_a   1.000
_cell.length_b   1.000
_cell.length_c   1.000
_cell.angle_alpha   90.00
_cell.angle_beta   90.00
_cell.angle_gamma   90.00
#
_symmetry.space_group_name_H-M   'P 1'
#
loop_
_entity.id
_entity.type
_entity.pdbx_description
1 polymer ?
#
loop_
_entity_poly.entity_id
_entity_poly.type
_entity_poly.pdbx_seq_one_letter_code
_entity_poly.pdbx_strand_id
1 'polypeptide(L)'
;MSSTSANSENPVAVPRPSASLIVVNERNEILLVHRNPKARSFGGMTVFPGGNYDKKQDTSLAVTAIRETFEETGLLLVSSDEPSTTAPLDDAQLEDARHRIHQQKLLWQEFLDSRRLRLDVSALLPFTQWITPKEAPRRFHTQFFITFLPATPSTGFNSGAKHEHIPKTDGGQEVISTRFVHPSAVLREFHDGKITLLPPQFYLLTTLVDVLQGVSNTEKQRMRVEHISRSNFGRMTFNPRPLKTEGEDRVQGQLILTYEGDETRGGSPGRLHRANLRMANGLIREIVLQRNFDIYDNVDSHAHNFSQSSKL
;
A
#
# COMPACT_ATOMS: atom_id res chain seq x y z
N MET A 1 51.16 -15.10 11.42
CA MET A 1 49.98 -15.95 11.17
C MET A 1 48.77 -15.02 11.18
N SER A 2 48.15 -14.83 10.01
CA SER A 2 47.02 -13.92 9.80
C SER A 2 45.74 -14.57 10.29
N SER A 3 45.07 -13.97 11.28
CA SER A 3 43.74 -14.37 11.72
C SER A 3 42.70 -13.67 10.83
N THR A 4 42.18 -14.40 9.85
CA THR A 4 40.99 -14.02 9.08
C THR A 4 39.78 -13.99 10.02
N SER A 5 39.33 -12.79 10.38
CA SER A 5 38.04 -12.58 11.03
C SER A 5 36.93 -12.91 10.03
N ALA A 6 36.28 -14.05 10.22
CA ALA A 6 35.05 -14.39 9.50
C ALA A 6 33.98 -13.34 9.84
N ASN A 7 33.59 -12.56 8.83
CA ASN A 7 32.50 -11.60 8.92
C ASN A 7 31.21 -12.40 9.07
N SER A 8 30.60 -12.42 10.27
CA SER A 8 29.30 -13.03 10.48
C SER A 8 28.23 -12.11 9.87
N GLU A 9 27.92 -12.28 8.59
CA GLU A 9 26.77 -11.63 7.98
C GLU A 9 25.49 -12.16 8.65
N ASN A 10 24.76 -11.28 9.34
CA ASN A 10 23.44 -11.61 9.86
C ASN A 10 22.54 -12.07 8.69
N PRO A 11 21.75 -13.16 8.86
CA PRO A 11 20.90 -13.66 7.79
C PRO A 11 19.87 -12.60 7.38
N VAL A 12 19.75 -12.37 6.07
CA VAL A 12 18.78 -11.44 5.49
C VAL A 12 17.36 -11.86 5.87
N ALA A 13 16.58 -10.95 6.44
CA ALA A 13 15.21 -11.24 6.87
C ALA A 13 14.33 -11.68 5.68
N VAL A 14 13.51 -12.72 5.86
CA VAL A 14 12.58 -13.17 4.82
C VAL A 14 11.41 -12.19 4.73
N PRO A 15 10.99 -11.73 3.53
CA PRO A 15 9.83 -10.88 3.38
C PRO A 15 8.55 -11.59 3.81
N ARG A 16 7.77 -10.98 4.70
CA ARG A 16 6.46 -11.52 5.08
C ARG A 16 5.41 -11.16 4.03
N PRO A 17 4.52 -12.08 3.62
CA PRO A 17 3.42 -11.75 2.73
C PRO A 17 2.46 -10.77 3.41
N SER A 18 2.05 -9.74 2.67
CA SER A 18 1.15 -8.69 3.12
C SER A 18 0.29 -8.19 1.97
N ALA A 19 -0.80 -7.49 2.31
CA ALA A 19 -1.65 -6.85 1.33
C ALA A 19 -2.09 -5.46 1.80
N SER A 20 -2.32 -4.56 0.85
CA SER A 20 -2.77 -3.20 1.12
C SER A 20 -3.77 -2.75 0.06
N LEU A 21 -4.74 -1.93 0.47
CA LEU A 21 -5.87 -1.54 -0.37
C LEU A 21 -5.93 -0.03 -0.59
N ILE A 22 -5.89 0.37 -1.85
CA ILE A 22 -6.18 1.74 -2.28
C ILE A 22 -7.69 1.82 -2.51
N VAL A 23 -8.41 2.44 -1.58
CA VAL A 23 -9.85 2.68 -1.73
C VAL A 23 -10.08 4.08 -2.29
N VAL A 24 -10.73 4.18 -3.44
CA VAL A 24 -11.07 5.46 -4.09
C VAL A 24 -12.57 5.74 -3.92
N ASN A 25 -12.94 6.87 -3.33
CA ASN A 25 -14.35 7.27 -3.26
C ASN A 25 -14.82 8.00 -4.53
N GLU A 26 -16.12 8.33 -4.60
CA GLU A 26 -16.72 9.06 -5.73
C GLU A 26 -16.04 10.41 -6.04
N ARG A 27 -15.30 11.00 -5.09
CA ARG A 27 -14.68 12.33 -5.17
C ARG A 27 -13.21 12.31 -5.60
N ASN A 28 -12.72 11.18 -6.16
CA ASN A 28 -11.29 10.95 -6.44
C ASN A 28 -10.40 10.99 -5.20
N GLU A 29 -10.96 10.83 -4.01
CA GLU A 29 -10.19 10.80 -2.77
C GLU A 29 -9.78 9.37 -2.43
N ILE A 30 -8.58 9.22 -1.87
CA ILE A 30 -8.06 7.93 -1.45
C ILE A 30 -8.11 7.83 0.08
N LEU A 31 -8.55 6.66 0.57
CA LEU A 31 -8.51 6.32 1.98
C LEU A 31 -7.06 6.16 2.46
N LEU A 32 -6.68 6.96 3.46
CA LEU A 32 -5.37 6.92 4.10
C LEU A 32 -5.51 6.74 5.61
N VAL A 33 -4.52 6.05 6.15
CA VAL A 33 -4.32 5.72 7.55
C VAL A 33 -3.06 6.44 8.03
N HIS A 34 -3.15 7.19 9.12
CA HIS A 34 -1.99 7.74 9.82
C HIS A 34 -1.61 6.82 10.97
N ARG A 35 -0.42 6.21 10.90
CA ARG A 35 0.02 5.22 11.90
C ARG A 35 0.54 5.88 13.17
N ASN A 36 0.30 5.23 14.30
CA ASN A 36 0.86 5.61 15.59
C ASN A 36 2.39 5.70 15.51
N PRO A 37 3.05 6.79 15.97
CA PRO A 37 4.51 6.87 16.05
C PRO A 37 5.15 5.71 16.82
N LYS A 38 4.43 5.12 17.77
CA LYS A 38 4.86 3.94 18.54
C LYS A 38 4.56 2.61 17.85
N ALA A 39 3.94 2.61 16.68
CA ALA A 39 3.65 1.39 15.93
C ALA A 39 4.96 0.65 15.61
N ARG A 40 4.94 -0.67 15.78
CA ARG A 40 6.15 -1.50 15.67
C ARG A 40 6.77 -1.45 14.27
N SER A 41 5.97 -1.16 13.24
CA SER A 41 6.41 -0.98 11.86
C SER A 41 5.82 0.33 11.30
N PHE A 42 6.66 1.13 10.62
CA PHE A 42 6.27 2.35 9.92
C PHE A 42 5.50 3.37 10.80
N GLY A 43 5.89 3.54 12.06
CA GLY A 43 5.23 4.48 12.96
C GLY A 43 5.31 5.94 12.47
N GLY A 44 4.21 6.68 12.59
CA GLY A 44 4.10 8.08 12.15
C GLY A 44 3.99 8.27 10.64
N MET A 45 3.96 7.18 9.87
CA MET A 45 3.79 7.23 8.41
C MET A 45 2.32 7.35 8.03
N THR A 46 2.07 8.03 6.91
CA THR A 46 0.77 7.99 6.23
C THR A 46 0.81 6.88 5.18
N VAL A 47 -0.11 5.93 5.25
CA VAL A 47 -0.16 4.73 4.41
C VAL A 47 -1.58 4.44 3.91
N PHE A 48 -1.70 3.60 2.88
CA PHE A 48 -2.97 2.94 2.59
C PHE A 48 -3.23 1.86 3.66
N PRO A 49 -4.49 1.54 3.97
CA PRO A 49 -4.79 0.46 4.90
C PRO A 49 -4.22 -0.87 4.43
N GLY A 50 -3.79 -1.70 5.37
CA GLY A 50 -3.20 -3.00 5.05
C GLY A 50 -2.31 -3.58 6.12
N GLY A 51 -1.99 -4.87 5.97
CA GLY A 51 -1.25 -5.62 6.97
C GLY A 51 -0.80 -6.99 6.48
N ASN A 52 -0.43 -7.85 7.43
CA ASN A 52 0.17 -9.15 7.12
C ASN A 52 -0.90 -10.16 6.75
N TYR A 53 -0.56 -11.06 5.82
CA TYR A 53 -1.37 -12.23 5.55
C TYR A 53 -1.40 -13.15 6.77
N ASP A 54 -2.60 -13.43 7.30
CA ASP A 54 -2.82 -14.36 8.39
C ASP A 54 -3.40 -15.68 7.86
N LYS A 55 -2.59 -16.75 7.88
CA LYS A 55 -2.98 -18.09 7.43
C LYS A 55 -4.23 -18.65 8.13
N LYS A 56 -4.56 -18.15 9.34
CA LYS A 56 -5.73 -18.61 10.10
C LYS A 56 -7.03 -17.94 9.65
N GLN A 57 -6.94 -16.78 9.00
CA GLN A 57 -8.10 -15.93 8.71
C GLN A 57 -8.24 -15.61 7.22
N ASP A 58 -7.13 -15.63 6.47
CA ASP A 58 -7.07 -15.16 5.10
C ASP A 58 -6.90 -16.32 4.12
N THR A 59 -7.85 -16.47 3.19
CA THR A 59 -7.76 -17.44 2.10
C THR A 59 -6.97 -16.92 0.91
N SER A 60 -6.73 -15.60 0.83
CA SER A 60 -5.95 -14.94 -0.23
C SER A 60 -5.45 -13.57 0.24
N LEU A 61 -4.52 -12.97 -0.51
CA LEU A 61 -4.06 -11.59 -0.26
C LEU A 61 -5.17 -10.55 -0.47
N ALA A 62 -6.15 -10.81 -1.34
CA ALA A 62 -7.28 -9.91 -1.50
C ALA A 62 -8.19 -9.92 -0.25
N VAL A 63 -8.38 -11.09 0.37
CA VAL A 63 -9.08 -11.21 1.67
C VAL A 63 -8.30 -10.51 2.77
N THR A 64 -6.96 -10.66 2.82
CA THR A 64 -6.11 -9.87 3.73
C THR A 64 -6.33 -8.37 3.56
N ALA A 65 -6.35 -7.87 2.32
CA ALA A 65 -6.51 -6.44 2.04
C ALA A 65 -7.87 -5.91 2.56
N ILE A 66 -8.95 -6.66 2.38
CA ILE A 66 -10.28 -6.30 2.88
C ILE A 66 -10.34 -6.39 4.41
N ARG A 67 -9.86 -7.48 5.02
CA ARG A 67 -9.86 -7.66 6.48
C ARG A 67 -9.08 -6.54 7.18
N GLU A 68 -7.86 -6.27 6.73
CA GLU A 68 -7.01 -5.22 7.31
C GLU A 68 -7.63 -3.83 7.12
N THR A 69 -8.28 -3.57 5.98
CA THR A 69 -9.03 -2.32 5.77
C THR A 69 -10.19 -2.19 6.76
N PHE A 70 -10.93 -3.27 7.00
CA PHE A 70 -11.99 -3.28 7.99
C PHE A 70 -11.45 -3.07 9.42
N GLU A 71 -10.38 -3.77 9.81
CA GLU A 71 -9.78 -3.61 11.14
C GLU A 71 -9.28 -2.17 11.40
N GLU A 72 -8.58 -1.58 10.42
CA GLU A 72 -7.97 -0.26 10.56
C GLU A 72 -8.95 0.89 10.40
N THR A 73 -10.02 0.71 9.61
CA THR A 73 -10.90 1.82 9.20
C THR A 73 -12.38 1.59 9.44
N GLY A 74 -12.82 0.36 9.69
CA GLY A 74 -14.24 0.01 9.78
C GLY A 74 -14.96 -0.09 8.43
N LEU A 75 -14.31 0.24 7.32
CA LEU A 75 -14.86 0.06 5.98
C LEU A 75 -14.89 -1.43 5.62
N LEU A 76 -16.09 -1.98 5.45
CA LEU A 76 -16.31 -3.36 5.04
C LEU A 76 -16.74 -3.44 3.56
N LEU A 77 -16.01 -4.22 2.77
CA LEU A 77 -16.29 -4.42 1.33
C LEU A 77 -16.96 -5.77 1.11
N VAL A 78 -18.26 -5.72 0.80
CA VAL A 78 -19.12 -6.90 0.58
C VAL A 78 -19.82 -6.81 -0.77
N SER A 79 -20.05 -7.95 -1.41
CA SER A 79 -20.72 -8.03 -2.71
C SER A 79 -22.20 -7.68 -2.56
N SER A 80 -22.73 -6.97 -3.56
CA SER A 80 -24.15 -6.64 -3.70
C SER A 80 -24.97 -7.74 -4.39
N ASP A 81 -24.34 -8.82 -4.85
CA ASP A 81 -24.97 -9.79 -5.77
C ASP A 81 -26.02 -10.69 -5.11
N GLU A 82 -26.11 -10.69 -3.78
CA GLU A 82 -27.14 -11.41 -3.05
C GLU A 82 -27.85 -10.46 -2.07
N PRO A 83 -29.19 -10.32 -2.12
CA PRO A 83 -29.91 -9.55 -1.12
C PRO A 83 -29.64 -10.15 0.26
N SER A 84 -29.02 -9.36 1.15
CA SER A 84 -28.80 -9.81 2.52
C SER A 84 -30.17 -10.06 3.16
N THR A 85 -30.47 -11.32 3.45
CA THR A 85 -31.67 -11.71 4.21
C THR A 85 -31.62 -11.23 5.67
N THR A 86 -30.46 -10.71 6.09
CA THR A 86 -30.21 -10.07 7.37
C THR A 86 -30.43 -8.56 7.28
N ALA A 87 -30.96 -7.97 8.35
CA ALA A 87 -31.05 -6.52 8.50
C ALA A 87 -29.67 -5.86 8.25
N PRO A 88 -29.63 -4.64 7.69
CA PRO A 88 -28.40 -3.87 7.57
C PRO A 88 -27.70 -3.82 8.94
N LEU A 89 -26.39 -4.03 8.96
CA LEU A 89 -25.61 -3.84 10.18
C LEU A 89 -25.72 -2.37 10.59
N ASP A 90 -26.10 -2.12 11.83
CA ASP A 90 -25.92 -0.79 12.40
C ASP A 90 -24.43 -0.55 12.70
N ASP A 91 -24.06 0.72 12.78
CA ASP A 91 -22.66 1.12 12.97
C ASP A 91 -22.05 0.57 14.28
N ALA A 92 -22.88 0.37 15.31
CA ALA A 92 -22.43 -0.13 16.61
C ALA A 92 -22.06 -1.62 16.54
N GLN A 93 -22.80 -2.43 15.79
CA GLN A 93 -22.51 -3.83 15.57
C GLN A 93 -21.24 -4.04 14.74
N LEU A 94 -21.03 -3.20 13.72
CA LEU A 94 -19.80 -3.20 12.92
C LEU A 94 -18.59 -2.84 13.79
N GLU A 95 -18.73 -1.84 14.65
CA GLU A 95 -17.66 -1.40 15.53
C GLU A 95 -17.29 -2.44 16.61
N ASP A 96 -18.29 -3.11 17.22
CA ASP A 96 -18.04 -4.23 18.15
C ASP A 96 -17.30 -5.38 17.45
N ALA A 97 -17.78 -5.77 16.27
CA ALA A 97 -17.14 -6.83 15.48
C ALA A 97 -15.70 -6.47 15.14
N ARG A 98 -15.45 -5.23 14.69
CA ARG A 98 -14.11 -4.70 14.38
C ARG A 98 -13.17 -4.82 15.57
N HIS A 99 -13.61 -4.38 16.75
CA HIS A 99 -12.82 -4.48 17.98
C HIS A 99 -12.51 -5.92 18.38
N ARG A 100 -13.49 -6.82 18.28
CA ARG A 100 -13.29 -8.23 18.63
C ARG A 100 -12.38 -8.96 17.65
N ILE A 101 -12.50 -8.68 16.35
CA ILE A 101 -11.62 -9.24 15.32
C ILE A 101 -10.19 -8.76 15.53
N HIS A 102 -9.99 -7.45 15.72
CA HIS A 102 -8.66 -6.87 15.98
C HIS A 102 -7.99 -7.46 17.23
N GLN A 103 -8.77 -7.73 18.29
CA GLN A 103 -8.28 -8.38 19.51
C GLN A 103 -8.15 -9.91 19.41
N GLN A 104 -8.39 -10.50 18.23
CA GLN A 104 -8.42 -11.95 18.00
C GLN A 104 -9.41 -12.70 18.90
N LYS A 105 -10.51 -12.04 19.30
CA LYS A 105 -11.61 -12.58 20.11
C LYS A 105 -12.81 -13.07 19.28
N LEU A 106 -12.78 -12.81 17.98
CA LEU A 106 -13.76 -13.28 16.99
C LEU A 106 -12.98 -13.54 15.71
N LEU A 107 -13.11 -14.74 15.12
CA LEU A 107 -12.43 -15.00 13.85
C LEU A 107 -13.15 -14.25 12.73
N TRP A 108 -12.37 -13.71 11.78
CA TRP A 108 -12.89 -13.04 10.60
C TRP A 108 -13.96 -13.85 9.86
N GLN A 109 -13.71 -15.14 9.61
CA GLN A 109 -14.65 -16.01 8.91
C GLN A 109 -15.93 -16.26 9.72
N GLU A 110 -15.84 -16.42 11.04
CA GLU A 110 -17.01 -16.59 11.91
C GLU A 110 -17.92 -15.35 11.86
N PHE A 111 -17.33 -14.16 11.85
CA PHE A 111 -18.08 -12.91 11.69
C PHE A 111 -18.84 -12.89 10.35
N LEU A 112 -18.15 -13.17 9.24
CA LEU A 112 -18.76 -13.18 7.91
C LEU A 112 -19.90 -14.22 7.81
N ASP A 113 -19.66 -15.44 8.29
CA ASP A 113 -20.63 -16.54 8.24
C ASP A 113 -21.87 -16.23 9.09
N SER A 114 -21.68 -15.71 10.31
CA SER A 114 -22.77 -15.36 11.22
C SER A 114 -23.71 -14.29 10.65
N ARG A 115 -23.19 -13.45 9.73
CA ARG A 115 -23.91 -12.37 9.07
C ARG A 115 -24.23 -12.67 7.61
N ARG A 116 -23.90 -13.87 7.11
CA ARG A 116 -24.04 -14.28 5.71
C ARG A 116 -23.44 -13.27 4.72
N LEU A 117 -22.32 -12.65 5.10
CA LEU A 117 -21.64 -11.66 4.29
C LEU A 117 -20.66 -12.33 3.33
N ARG A 118 -20.64 -11.87 2.07
CA ARG A 118 -19.64 -12.27 1.08
C ARG A 118 -18.78 -11.08 0.73
N LEU A 119 -17.46 -11.25 0.83
CA LEU A 119 -16.52 -10.20 0.49
C LEU A 119 -16.51 -9.93 -1.02
N ASP A 120 -16.46 -8.66 -1.42
CA ASP A 120 -16.32 -8.29 -2.83
C ASP A 120 -14.86 -8.35 -3.30
N VAL A 121 -14.32 -9.57 -3.34
CA VAL A 121 -12.96 -9.82 -3.81
C VAL A 121 -12.81 -9.48 -5.31
N SER A 122 -13.89 -9.61 -6.08
CA SER A 122 -13.94 -9.30 -7.52
C SER A 122 -13.71 -7.82 -7.82
N ALA A 123 -14.11 -6.92 -6.93
CA ALA A 123 -13.89 -5.48 -7.08
C ALA A 123 -12.44 -5.03 -6.80
N LEU A 124 -11.57 -5.92 -6.30
CA LEU A 124 -10.16 -5.61 -6.03
C LEU A 124 -9.31 -5.84 -7.29
N LEU A 125 -8.86 -4.75 -7.87
CA LEU A 125 -7.97 -4.73 -9.03
C LEU A 125 -6.49 -4.82 -8.56
N PRO A 126 -5.68 -5.79 -9.01
CA PRO A 126 -4.25 -5.83 -8.68
C PRO A 126 -3.53 -4.59 -9.23
N PHE A 127 -2.75 -3.89 -8.40
CA PHE A 127 -2.11 -2.63 -8.82
C PHE A 127 -0.59 -2.72 -8.90
N THR A 128 0.11 -3.32 -7.94
CA THR A 128 1.55 -3.67 -8.00
C THR A 128 1.91 -4.63 -6.85
N GLN A 129 3.09 -5.26 -6.90
CA GLN A 129 3.73 -5.88 -5.74
C GLN A 129 5.01 -5.15 -5.35
N TRP A 130 5.33 -5.10 -4.06
CA TRP A 130 6.55 -4.48 -3.56
C TRP A 130 7.25 -5.36 -2.54
N ILE A 131 8.55 -5.55 -2.71
CA ILE A 131 9.42 -6.25 -1.76
C ILE A 131 10.29 -5.22 -1.05
N THR A 132 10.27 -5.22 0.28
CA THR A 132 11.14 -4.32 1.06
C THR A 132 12.63 -4.65 0.79
N PRO A 133 13.51 -3.64 0.63
CA PRO A 133 14.94 -3.84 0.42
C PRO A 133 15.59 -4.76 1.47
N LYS A 134 16.69 -5.43 1.09
CA LYS A 134 17.36 -6.45 1.92
C LYS A 134 17.97 -5.86 3.20
N GLU A 135 18.30 -4.58 3.16
CA GLU A 135 18.92 -3.82 4.25
C GLU A 135 17.93 -3.49 5.37
N ALA A 136 16.62 -3.57 5.10
CA ALA A 136 15.61 -3.27 6.10
C ALA A 136 15.49 -4.43 7.12
N PRO A 137 15.48 -4.13 8.44
CA PRO A 137 15.40 -5.16 9.47
C PRO A 137 14.06 -5.91 9.47
N ARG A 138 13.01 -5.30 8.91
CA ARG A 138 11.69 -5.91 8.71
C ARG A 138 11.34 -5.80 7.25
N ARG A 139 11.02 -6.94 6.64
CA ARG A 139 10.74 -7.03 5.22
C ARG A 139 9.33 -7.56 4.98
N PHE A 140 8.73 -7.04 3.92
CA PHE A 140 7.38 -7.34 3.49
C PHE A 140 7.39 -7.58 1.98
N HIS A 141 6.54 -8.49 1.53
CA HIS A 141 6.18 -8.68 0.12
C HIS A 141 4.69 -8.33 0.04
N THR A 142 4.43 -7.07 -0.28
CA THR A 142 3.08 -6.49 -0.25
C THR A 142 2.47 -6.51 -1.63
N GLN A 143 1.29 -7.12 -1.77
CA GLN A 143 0.40 -6.91 -2.91
C GLN A 143 -0.47 -5.68 -2.65
N PHE A 144 -0.42 -4.69 -3.54
CA PHE A 144 -1.36 -3.58 -3.55
C PHE A 144 -2.54 -3.91 -4.46
N PHE A 145 -3.74 -3.65 -3.96
CA PHE A 145 -4.98 -3.65 -4.73
C PHE A 145 -5.53 -2.24 -4.79
N ILE A 146 -6.36 -1.97 -5.79
CA ILE A 146 -7.17 -0.76 -5.89
C ILE A 146 -8.63 -1.13 -6.08
N THR A 147 -9.54 -0.38 -5.47
CA THR A 147 -10.97 -0.53 -5.65
C THR A 147 -11.66 0.83 -5.58
N PHE A 148 -12.83 0.93 -6.18
CA PHE A 148 -13.65 2.12 -6.14
C PHE A 148 -14.91 1.85 -5.32
N LEU A 149 -15.23 2.76 -4.41
CA LEU A 149 -16.52 2.72 -3.73
C LEU A 149 -17.66 3.02 -4.74
N PRO A 150 -18.83 2.39 -4.55
CA PRO A 150 -20.04 2.76 -5.28
C PRO A 150 -20.42 4.21 -4.97
N ALA A 151 -21.21 4.83 -5.86
CA ALA A 151 -21.72 6.20 -5.68
C ALA A 151 -22.78 6.31 -4.57
N THR A 152 -23.31 5.18 -4.09
CA THR A 152 -24.20 5.08 -2.93
C THR A 152 -23.39 4.67 -1.71
N PRO A 153 -23.73 5.09 -0.47
CA PRO A 153 -22.86 4.90 0.67
C PRO A 153 -22.62 3.42 0.93
N SER A 154 -21.37 2.97 0.78
CA SER A 154 -20.90 1.81 1.51
C SER A 154 -21.06 2.10 3.00
N THR A 155 -21.74 1.21 3.73
CA THR A 155 -21.96 1.32 5.18
C THR A 155 -20.65 1.66 5.88
N GLY A 156 -20.59 2.80 6.57
CA GLY A 156 -19.49 3.14 7.49
C GLY A 156 -18.66 4.39 7.19
N PHE A 157 -18.68 4.99 5.99
CA PHE A 157 -17.91 6.23 5.73
C PHE A 157 -18.62 7.20 4.76
N ASN A 158 -19.08 8.33 5.29
CA ASN A 158 -19.45 9.51 4.49
C ASN A 158 -18.20 10.39 4.32
N SER A 159 -17.92 10.77 3.07
CA SER A 159 -16.78 11.61 2.68
C SER A 159 -16.48 12.77 3.63
N GLY A 160 -15.21 12.99 3.93
CA GLY A 160 -14.68 14.27 4.41
C GLY A 160 -14.67 14.56 5.91
N ALA A 161 -15.20 13.69 6.79
CA ALA A 161 -15.06 13.89 8.23
C ALA A 161 -13.84 13.14 8.77
N LYS A 162 -12.84 13.88 9.28
CA LYS A 162 -11.81 13.32 10.17
C LYS A 162 -12.52 12.67 11.36
N HIS A 163 -12.52 11.34 11.46
CA HIS A 163 -12.64 10.72 12.77
C HIS A 163 -11.25 10.71 13.40
N GLU A 164 -10.97 11.72 14.23
CA GLU A 164 -9.91 11.65 15.21
C GLU A 164 -10.35 10.65 16.28
N HIS A 165 -10.05 9.37 16.07
CA HIS A 165 -10.07 8.43 17.17
C HIS A 165 -8.88 8.79 18.07
N ILE A 166 -9.16 9.39 19.22
CA ILE A 166 -8.22 9.47 20.34
C ILE A 166 -8.63 8.38 21.34
N PRO A 167 -7.96 7.23 21.43
CA PRO A 167 -8.27 6.24 22.45
C PRO A 167 -7.22 6.24 23.57
N LYS A 168 -7.75 6.03 24.77
CA LYS A 168 -7.04 6.00 26.05
C LYS A 168 -6.14 4.77 26.17
N THR A 169 -5.15 4.96 27.03
CA THR A 169 -4.14 4.03 27.52
C THR A 169 -4.70 2.66 27.87
N ASP A 170 -4.56 1.70 26.96
CA ASP A 170 -3.99 0.38 27.24
C ASP A 170 -3.75 -0.36 25.91
N GLY A 171 -2.48 -0.53 25.52
CA GLY A 171 -2.10 -1.47 24.47
C GLY A 171 -1.89 -0.95 23.04
N GLY A 172 -2.07 0.36 22.78
CA GLY A 172 -1.51 1.05 21.60
C GLY A 172 -2.05 0.61 20.23
N GLN A 173 -3.18 1.18 19.80
CA GLN A 173 -3.64 1.03 18.41
C GLN A 173 -2.55 1.48 17.41
N GLU A 174 -2.40 0.71 16.33
CA GLU A 174 -1.42 0.98 15.27
C GLU A 174 -1.80 2.20 14.41
N VAL A 175 -3.05 2.66 14.49
CA VAL A 175 -3.64 3.77 13.73
C VAL A 175 -4.06 4.91 14.66
N ILE A 176 -3.80 6.15 14.26
CA ILE A 176 -4.24 7.38 14.94
C ILE A 176 -5.48 7.96 14.27
N SER A 177 -5.50 8.00 12.93
CA SER A 177 -6.60 8.61 12.20
C SER A 177 -6.72 8.04 10.80
N THR A 178 -7.93 8.13 10.26
CA THR A 178 -8.28 7.72 8.91
C THR A 178 -8.96 8.88 8.20
N ARG A 179 -8.68 9.06 6.91
CA ARG A 179 -9.36 10.08 6.10
C ARG A 179 -9.35 9.75 4.62
N PHE A 180 -10.36 10.24 3.91
CA PHE A 180 -10.32 10.39 2.47
C PHE A 180 -9.66 11.72 2.11
N VAL A 181 -8.72 11.69 1.17
CA VAL A 181 -8.07 12.88 0.65
C VAL A 181 -7.60 12.67 -0.78
N HIS A 182 -7.70 13.69 -1.62
CA HIS A 182 -7.26 13.64 -3.01
C HIS A 182 -5.73 13.40 -3.12
N PRO A 183 -5.24 12.54 -4.03
CA PRO A 183 -3.81 12.19 -4.15
C PRO A 183 -2.89 13.41 -4.25
N SER A 184 -3.28 14.43 -5.02
CA SER A 184 -2.50 15.67 -5.17
C SER A 184 -2.32 16.44 -3.86
N ALA A 185 -3.31 16.43 -2.98
CA ALA A 185 -3.22 17.06 -1.67
C ALA A 185 -2.29 16.28 -0.75
N VAL A 186 -2.30 14.94 -0.82
CA VAL A 186 -1.39 14.08 -0.05
C VAL A 186 0.07 14.33 -0.45
N LEU A 187 0.35 14.37 -1.75
CA LEU A 187 1.69 14.66 -2.26
C LEU A 187 2.18 16.06 -1.85
N ARG A 188 1.27 17.05 -1.84
CA ARG A 188 1.57 18.40 -1.33
C ARG A 188 1.87 18.39 0.17
N GLU A 189 1.06 17.71 0.97
CA GLU A 189 1.32 17.59 2.42
C GLU A 189 2.65 16.90 2.71
N PHE A 190 3.04 15.91 1.91
CA PHE A 190 4.36 15.29 2.00
C PHE A 190 5.48 16.27 1.65
N HIS A 191 5.34 17.01 0.54
CA HIS A 191 6.30 18.04 0.12
C HIS A 191 6.46 19.15 1.18
N ASP A 192 5.36 19.57 1.80
CA ASP A 192 5.32 20.53 2.89
C ASP A 192 5.88 19.96 4.23
N GLY A 193 6.27 18.68 4.26
CA GLY A 193 6.78 18.01 5.46
C GLY A 193 5.75 17.73 6.55
N LYS A 194 4.45 17.83 6.25
CA LYS A 194 3.34 17.60 7.20
C LYS A 194 3.08 16.12 7.46
N ILE A 195 3.39 15.27 6.49
CA ILE A 195 3.30 13.81 6.59
C ILE A 195 4.58 13.16 6.08
N THR A 196 4.79 11.89 6.42
CA THR A 196 5.86 11.09 5.82
C THR A 196 5.23 9.96 4.99
N LEU A 197 5.70 9.80 3.75
CA LEU A 197 5.34 8.71 2.86
C LEU A 197 6.55 7.80 2.63
N LEU A 198 6.27 6.52 2.42
CA LEU A 198 7.26 5.54 1.98
C LEU A 198 7.22 5.42 0.44
N PRO A 199 8.27 4.85 -0.19
CA PRO A 199 8.36 4.80 -1.64
C PRO A 199 7.16 4.17 -2.36
N PRO A 200 6.57 3.03 -1.91
CA PRO A 200 5.39 2.48 -2.57
C PRO A 200 4.21 3.45 -2.57
N GLN A 201 3.93 4.09 -1.44
CA GLN A 201 2.82 5.02 -1.26
C GLN A 201 2.99 6.24 -2.16
N PHE A 202 4.18 6.85 -2.13
CA PHE A 202 4.49 7.99 -2.99
C PHE A 202 4.34 7.62 -4.48
N TYR A 203 4.93 6.49 -4.90
CA TYR A 203 4.88 6.02 -6.28
C TYR A 203 3.43 5.82 -6.78
N LEU A 204 2.60 5.12 -5.98
CA LEU A 204 1.23 4.81 -6.37
C LEU A 204 0.34 6.07 -6.33
N LEU A 205 0.55 6.99 -5.38
CA LEU A 205 -0.12 8.29 -5.36
C LEU A 205 0.23 9.13 -6.59
N THR A 206 1.52 9.20 -6.96
CA THR A 206 1.96 9.90 -8.19
C THR A 206 1.37 9.26 -9.43
N THR A 207 1.27 7.94 -9.49
CA THR A 207 0.63 7.23 -10.61
C THR A 207 -0.86 7.56 -10.72
N LEU A 208 -1.57 7.65 -9.59
CA LEU A 208 -3.00 7.89 -9.57
C LEU A 208 -3.37 9.35 -9.77
N VAL A 209 -2.53 10.32 -9.40
CA VAL A 209 -2.85 11.74 -9.57
C VAL A 209 -3.02 12.14 -11.04
N ASP A 210 -2.32 11.46 -11.94
CA ASP A 210 -2.44 11.70 -13.39
C ASP A 210 -3.80 11.23 -13.93
N VAL A 211 -4.42 10.24 -13.28
CA VAL A 211 -5.69 9.63 -13.70
C VAL A 211 -6.88 10.26 -12.96
N LEU A 212 -6.80 10.33 -11.63
CA LEU A 212 -7.84 10.84 -10.74
C LEU A 212 -7.78 12.37 -10.72
N GLN A 213 -8.47 12.99 -11.67
CA GLN A 213 -8.53 14.43 -11.87
C GLN A 213 -9.95 14.97 -11.65
N GLY A 214 -10.05 16.21 -11.15
CA GLY A 214 -11.33 16.85 -10.87
C GLY A 214 -11.97 16.39 -9.56
N VAL A 215 -13.20 16.83 -9.33
CA VAL A 215 -13.90 16.68 -8.03
C VAL A 215 -14.67 15.38 -7.88
N SER A 216 -14.83 14.61 -8.96
CA SER A 216 -15.48 13.31 -8.94
C SER A 216 -14.87 12.35 -9.95
N ASN A 217 -14.89 11.05 -9.63
CA ASN A 217 -14.41 10.03 -10.54
C ASN A 217 -15.41 9.82 -11.69
N THR A 218 -14.88 9.68 -12.90
CA THR A 218 -15.64 9.42 -14.12
C THR A 218 -15.45 7.98 -14.58
N GLU A 219 -16.37 7.47 -15.40
CA GLU A 219 -16.24 6.15 -16.00
C GLU A 219 -14.92 6.00 -16.77
N LYS A 220 -14.51 7.04 -17.50
CA LYS A 220 -13.23 7.06 -18.22
C LYS A 220 -12.02 6.89 -17.27
N GLN A 221 -12.07 7.48 -16.09
CA GLN A 221 -11.00 7.35 -15.09
C GLN A 221 -10.99 5.96 -14.47
N ARG A 222 -12.16 5.41 -14.15
CA ARG A 222 -12.32 4.03 -13.65
C ARG A 222 -11.77 3.02 -14.67
N MET A 223 -12.18 3.13 -15.93
CA MET A 223 -11.66 2.31 -17.03
C MET A 223 -10.14 2.47 -17.21
N ARG A 224 -9.57 3.67 -17.03
CA ARG A 224 -8.12 3.87 -17.12
C ARG A 224 -7.37 3.20 -15.97
N VAL A 225 -7.89 3.25 -14.74
CA VAL A 225 -7.31 2.51 -13.61
C VAL A 225 -7.39 1.01 -13.85
N GLU A 226 -8.52 0.51 -14.36
CA GLU A 226 -8.68 -0.89 -14.73
C GLU A 226 -7.69 -1.32 -15.82
N HIS A 227 -7.49 -0.50 -16.86
CA HIS A 227 -6.48 -0.74 -17.89
C HIS A 227 -5.07 -0.85 -17.29
N ILE A 228 -4.69 0.10 -16.40
CA ILE A 228 -3.40 0.07 -15.69
C ILE A 228 -3.26 -1.20 -14.85
N SER A 229 -4.32 -1.64 -14.18
CA SER A 229 -4.34 -2.88 -13.39
C SER A 229 -4.19 -4.13 -14.27
N ARG A 230 -4.82 -4.15 -15.45
CA ARG A 230 -4.78 -5.31 -16.36
C ARG A 230 -3.49 -5.37 -17.18
N SER A 231 -2.74 -4.27 -17.27
CA SER A 231 -1.47 -4.20 -17.98
C SER A 231 -0.33 -4.86 -17.19
N ASN A 232 0.91 -4.77 -17.71
CA ASN A 232 2.09 -5.30 -17.01
C ASN A 232 2.28 -4.66 -15.63
N PHE A 233 1.83 -3.42 -15.45
CA PHE A 233 1.97 -2.69 -14.20
C PHE A 233 1.29 -3.39 -13.02
N GLY A 234 0.03 -3.82 -13.19
CA GLY A 234 -0.75 -4.51 -12.14
C GLY A 234 -0.13 -5.81 -11.63
N ARG A 235 0.76 -6.42 -12.43
CA ARG A 235 1.46 -7.68 -12.12
C ARG A 235 2.93 -7.46 -11.77
N MET A 236 3.42 -6.22 -11.85
CA MET A 236 4.83 -5.96 -11.67
C MET A 236 5.23 -6.06 -10.20
N THR A 237 6.37 -6.70 -9.94
CA THR A 237 6.98 -6.76 -8.61
C THR A 237 8.16 -5.81 -8.56
N PHE A 238 8.01 -4.76 -7.76
CA PHE A 238 9.07 -3.82 -7.43
C PHE A 238 9.98 -4.42 -6.36
N ASN A 239 11.26 -4.59 -6.68
CA ASN A 239 12.30 -4.96 -5.73
C ASN A 239 13.35 -3.83 -5.70
N PRO A 240 13.09 -2.73 -4.95
CA PRO A 240 13.95 -1.55 -4.96
C PRO A 240 15.36 -1.90 -4.49
N ARG A 241 16.36 -1.46 -5.24
CA ARG A 241 17.77 -1.62 -4.87
C ARG A 241 18.43 -0.26 -4.74
N PRO A 242 19.19 -0.01 -3.66
CA PRO A 242 20.05 1.16 -3.59
C PRO A 242 21.03 1.16 -4.76
N LEU A 243 21.06 2.25 -5.53
CA LEU A 243 22.14 2.48 -6.48
C LEU A 243 23.40 2.86 -5.70
N LYS A 244 24.48 2.13 -5.90
CA LYS A 244 25.77 2.46 -5.30
C LYS A 244 26.31 3.72 -5.97
N THR A 245 26.35 4.83 -5.23
CA THR A 245 27.14 6.01 -5.59
C THR A 245 28.49 5.93 -4.87
N GLU A 246 29.58 5.86 -5.63
CA GLU A 246 30.96 5.84 -5.13
C GLU A 246 31.61 7.22 -5.31
N GLY A 247 32.62 7.54 -4.48
CA GLY A 247 33.44 8.75 -4.65
C GLY A 247 32.78 10.07 -4.24
N GLU A 248 33.18 11.17 -4.89
CA GLU A 248 32.78 12.56 -4.62
C GLU A 248 31.29 12.84 -4.86
N ASP A 249 30.60 11.96 -5.60
CA ASP A 249 29.16 12.08 -5.92
C ASP A 249 28.23 11.63 -4.77
N ARG A 250 28.77 11.08 -3.69
CA ARG A 250 27.98 10.63 -2.53
C ARG A 250 27.54 11.81 -1.67
N VAL A 251 26.38 12.37 -1.99
CA VAL A 251 25.74 13.40 -1.16
C VAL A 251 25.18 12.78 0.13
N GLN A 252 25.62 13.29 1.28
CA GLN A 252 25.15 12.81 2.58
C GLN A 252 23.63 12.95 2.71
N GLY A 253 22.97 11.86 3.13
CA GLY A 253 21.51 11.82 3.28
C GLY A 253 20.75 11.57 1.99
N GLN A 254 21.40 11.40 0.83
CA GLN A 254 20.72 10.93 -0.38
C GLN A 254 20.74 9.41 -0.50
N LEU A 255 19.63 8.86 -1.01
CA LEU A 255 19.49 7.45 -1.36
C LEU A 255 18.75 7.36 -2.69
N ILE A 256 19.33 6.67 -3.68
CA ILE A 256 18.66 6.41 -4.95
C ILE A 256 18.20 4.96 -4.95
N LEU A 257 16.90 4.74 -5.12
CA LEU A 257 16.31 3.41 -5.26
C LEU A 257 15.97 3.16 -6.73
N THR A 258 16.58 2.16 -7.35
CA THR A 258 16.29 1.76 -8.74
C THR A 258 15.31 0.61 -8.79
N TYR A 259 14.42 0.66 -9.78
CA TYR A 259 13.33 -0.29 -10.01
C TYR A 259 13.54 -1.05 -11.31
N GLU A 260 12.77 -2.11 -11.51
CA GLU A 260 12.76 -2.95 -12.70
C GLU A 260 12.57 -2.12 -13.97
N GLY A 261 13.40 -2.35 -14.99
CA GLY A 261 13.36 -1.59 -16.24
C GLY A 261 14.12 -0.25 -16.22
N ASP A 262 14.72 0.14 -15.10
CA ASP A 262 15.79 1.14 -15.08
C ASP A 262 17.01 0.63 -15.87
N GLU A 263 17.80 1.49 -16.50
CA GLU A 263 19.04 1.08 -17.22
C GLU A 263 19.99 0.24 -16.35
N THR A 264 20.03 0.51 -15.04
CA THR A 264 20.82 -0.27 -14.06
C THR A 264 20.14 -1.57 -13.62
N ARG A 265 18.91 -1.79 -14.09
CA ARG A 265 18.00 -2.89 -13.73
C ARG A 265 17.39 -3.53 -14.99
N GLY A 266 18.15 -3.55 -16.09
CA GLY A 266 17.80 -4.26 -17.32
C GLY A 266 17.03 -3.45 -18.38
N GLY A 267 16.81 -2.15 -18.16
CA GLY A 267 16.28 -1.24 -19.16
C GLY A 267 17.30 -0.86 -20.23
N SER A 268 16.81 -0.29 -21.34
CA SER A 268 17.66 0.29 -22.38
C SER A 268 18.51 1.46 -21.84
N PRO A 269 19.68 1.75 -22.41
CA PRO A 269 20.51 2.88 -22.00
C PRO A 269 19.73 4.21 -21.96
N GLY A 270 19.88 4.98 -20.88
CA GLY A 270 19.14 6.24 -20.66
C GLY A 270 17.70 6.08 -20.15
N ARG A 271 17.18 4.84 -20.02
CA ARG A 271 15.88 4.59 -19.39
C ARG A 271 16.01 4.75 -17.88
N LEU A 272 15.22 5.66 -17.31
CA LEU A 272 15.19 5.94 -15.88
C LEU A 272 13.91 5.35 -15.27
N HIS A 273 14.09 4.52 -14.25
CA HIS A 273 13.02 4.06 -13.37
C HIS A 273 13.54 4.00 -11.94
N ARG A 274 13.58 5.16 -11.27
CA ARG A 274 14.21 5.28 -9.95
C ARG A 274 13.57 6.36 -9.11
N ALA A 275 13.72 6.27 -7.80
CA ALA A 275 13.35 7.32 -6.87
C ALA A 275 14.60 7.86 -6.18
N ASN A 276 14.75 9.18 -6.18
CA ASN A 276 15.79 9.88 -5.44
C ASN A 276 15.19 10.35 -4.11
N LEU A 277 15.71 9.82 -3.01
CA LEU A 277 15.22 10.09 -1.67
C LEU A 277 16.21 10.99 -0.94
N ARG A 278 15.69 11.99 -0.23
CA ARG A 278 16.47 12.75 0.75
C ARG A 278 16.02 12.36 2.16
N MET A 279 16.97 11.87 2.94
CA MET A 279 16.81 11.45 4.32
C MET A 279 17.25 12.59 5.26
N ALA A 280 16.47 12.86 6.30
CA ALA A 280 16.90 13.70 7.42
C ALA A 280 16.31 13.17 8.74
N ASN A 281 17.17 13.04 9.76
CA ASN A 281 16.81 12.50 11.07
C ASN A 281 16.13 11.11 11.00
N GLY A 282 16.64 10.23 10.12
CA GLY A 282 16.10 8.88 9.93
C GLY A 282 14.78 8.79 9.16
N LEU A 283 14.24 9.93 8.70
CA LEU A 283 12.96 10.01 7.98
C LEU A 283 13.19 10.44 6.53
N ILE A 284 12.34 9.94 5.64
CA ILE A 284 12.30 10.39 4.24
C ILE A 284 11.64 11.78 4.22
N ARG A 285 12.37 12.79 3.75
CA ARG A 285 11.87 14.18 3.63
C ARG A 285 11.49 14.56 2.22
N GLU A 286 12.02 13.84 1.25
CA GLU A 286 11.79 14.12 -0.15
C GLU A 286 11.90 12.83 -0.94
N ILE A 287 11.04 12.71 -1.95
CA ILE A 287 11.09 11.64 -2.95
C ILE A 287 10.88 12.33 -4.29
N VAL A 288 11.82 12.14 -5.21
CA VAL A 288 11.67 12.54 -6.62
C VAL A 288 11.64 11.27 -7.46
N LEU A 289 10.47 10.96 -8.03
CA LEU A 289 10.31 9.84 -8.93
C LEU A 289 10.79 10.23 -10.34
N GLN A 290 11.75 9.49 -10.87
CA GLN A 290 12.23 9.61 -12.25
C GLN A 290 11.75 8.39 -13.05
N ARG A 291 10.80 8.64 -13.96
CA ARG A 291 10.26 7.64 -14.89
C ARG A 291 10.06 8.30 -16.25
N ASN A 292 10.87 7.94 -17.24
CA ASN A 292 10.90 8.58 -18.56
C ASN A 292 10.37 7.70 -19.70
N PHE A 293 9.55 6.70 -19.38
CA PHE A 293 8.92 5.79 -20.34
C PHE A 293 7.52 5.40 -19.85
N ASP A 294 6.70 4.88 -20.77
CA ASP A 294 5.38 4.33 -20.43
C ASP A 294 5.54 2.93 -19.84
N ILE A 295 5.24 2.81 -18.55
CA ILE A 295 5.34 1.56 -17.80
C ILE A 295 4.10 0.65 -17.97
N TYR A 296 3.02 1.17 -18.54
CA TYR A 296 1.75 0.43 -18.65
C TYR A 296 1.73 -0.41 -19.93
N ASP A 297 2.07 0.21 -21.06
CA ASP A 297 1.82 -0.36 -22.39
C ASP A 297 3.10 -0.80 -23.12
N ASN A 298 4.29 -0.43 -22.63
CA ASN A 298 5.57 -0.81 -23.23
C ASN A 298 6.52 -1.44 -22.22
N VAL A 299 6.70 -2.75 -22.32
CA VAL A 299 7.96 -3.33 -21.86
C VAL A 299 8.45 -4.27 -22.94
N ASP A 300 9.63 -3.96 -23.49
CA ASP A 300 10.38 -4.83 -24.40
C ASP A 300 10.19 -6.28 -23.96
N SER A 301 9.89 -7.18 -24.89
CA SER A 301 9.56 -8.60 -24.65
C SER A 301 10.61 -9.37 -23.82
N HIS A 302 11.74 -8.76 -23.52
CA HIS A 302 12.76 -9.21 -22.58
C HIS A 302 12.41 -9.00 -21.09
N ALA A 303 11.39 -8.21 -20.74
CA ALA A 303 11.08 -7.91 -19.35
C ALA A 303 10.35 -9.00 -18.57
N HIS A 304 9.77 -9.98 -19.26
CA HIS A 304 9.26 -11.19 -18.63
C HIS A 304 10.37 -11.98 -17.89
N ASN A 305 11.65 -11.71 -18.18
CA ASN A 305 12.78 -12.34 -17.50
C ASN A 305 13.26 -11.58 -16.24
N PHE A 306 12.83 -10.34 -15.97
CA PHE A 306 13.30 -9.60 -14.79
C PHE A 306 12.66 -10.09 -13.48
N SER A 307 11.42 -10.58 -13.54
CA SER A 307 10.73 -11.16 -12.38
C SER A 307 11.35 -12.50 -11.93
N GLN A 308 11.88 -13.29 -12.87
CA GLN A 308 12.43 -14.63 -12.56
C GLN A 308 13.82 -14.62 -11.89
N SER A 309 14.50 -13.47 -11.85
CA SER A 309 15.80 -13.32 -11.15
C SER A 309 15.64 -13.05 -9.63
N SER A 310 14.41 -13.04 -9.11
CA SER A 310 14.10 -12.90 -7.69
C SER A 310 14.35 -14.19 -6.89
N LYS A 311 15.50 -14.86 -7.10
CA LYS A 311 15.96 -15.87 -6.13
C LYS A 311 16.23 -15.16 -4.79
N LEU A 312 15.34 -15.49 -3.85
CA LEU A 312 15.28 -15.19 -2.41
C LEU A 312 16.62 -14.72 -1.81
#